data_AF-Q3TFV9-F1
#
_entry.id   AF-Q3TFV9-F1
#
_cell.length_a   1.000
_cell.length_b   1.000
_cell.length_c   1.000
_cell.angle_alpha   90.00
_cell.angle_beta   90.00
_cell.angle_gamma   90.00
#
_symmetry.space_group_name_H-M   'P 1'
#
loop_
_entity.id
_entity.type
_entity.pdbx_description
1 polymer ?
#
loop_
_entity_poly.entity_id
_entity_poly.type
_entity_poly.pdbx_seq_one_letter_code
_entity_poly.pdbx_strand_id
1 'polypeptide(L)'
;GAQPRPRVLSRASSRPLCSFWLLRGTRSVSRDDWLPRWRRHRTGQLRERSGRLRIPRLLSIVECGKNYEPVISHQVIPDLNKETSVAYLQKELEILRASNTKLQEKLAKEDKEKRRLKLKLELQEKAAEADIAERTAALVEEVYFAQRERDEAIMCRLQLALKERDEAIAHVKHMEMSLKMLENINPEENDMTLQELLNRINNADTGIAIQKNGAVIVDTIYKTKECRKRITAEEMSAVLEERDAALSQLTAEFSNIQCIKRNQTATPFQLHQPGN
;
A
#
# COMPACT_ATOMS: atom_id res chain seq x y z
N GLY A 1 3.50 46.24 27.76
CA GLY A 1 3.87 44.99 27.06
C GLY A 1 2.62 44.22 26.76
N ALA A 2 2.15 44.26 25.51
CA ALA A 2 0.95 43.56 25.08
C ALA A 2 1.35 42.20 24.48
N GLN A 3 0.90 41.11 25.10
CA GLN A 3 0.95 39.77 24.48
C GLN A 3 -0.33 39.54 23.65
N PRO A 4 -0.24 38.98 22.44
CA PRO A 4 -1.42 38.65 21.65
C PRO A 4 -1.97 37.26 22.00
N ARG A 5 -3.29 37.17 22.13
CA ARG A 5 -4.06 35.92 22.23
C ARG A 5 -4.08 35.19 20.88
N PRO A 6 -4.02 33.84 20.83
CA PRO A 6 -4.21 33.11 19.59
C PRO A 6 -5.70 33.04 19.20
N ARG A 7 -5.97 33.26 17.91
CA ARG A 7 -7.28 33.19 17.27
C ARG A 7 -7.75 31.74 17.18
N VAL A 8 -8.93 31.45 17.71
CA VAL A 8 -9.69 30.22 17.45
C VAL A 8 -10.25 30.31 16.03
N LEU A 9 -9.74 29.49 15.11
CA LEU A 9 -10.30 29.31 13.78
C LEU A 9 -11.19 28.06 13.75
N SER A 10 -12.42 28.30 13.35
CA SER A 10 -13.55 27.43 13.09
C SER A 10 -13.23 26.00 12.65
N ARG A 11 -13.77 25.03 13.39
CA ARG A 11 -14.00 23.65 12.92
C ARG A 11 -15.05 23.67 11.80
N ALA A 12 -14.60 23.60 10.54
CA ALA A 12 -15.45 23.18 9.44
C ALA A 12 -15.50 21.64 9.43
N SER A 13 -16.71 21.12 9.57
CA SER A 13 -17.04 19.71 9.50
C SER A 13 -16.86 19.16 8.08
N SER A 14 -15.84 18.34 7.86
CA SER A 14 -15.77 17.45 6.70
C SER A 14 -16.00 16.03 7.17
N ARG A 15 -17.26 15.60 7.10
CA ARG A 15 -17.64 14.18 7.19
C ARG A 15 -17.23 13.49 5.88
N PRO A 16 -16.49 12.38 5.89
CA PRO A 16 -16.45 11.50 4.74
C PRO A 16 -17.71 10.62 4.77
N LEU A 17 -18.55 10.73 3.74
CA LEU A 17 -19.58 9.74 3.44
C LEU A 17 -18.90 8.47 2.93
N CYS A 18 -18.38 7.66 3.85
CA CYS A 18 -17.95 6.30 3.58
C CYS A 18 -18.91 5.37 4.32
N SER A 19 -20.06 5.13 3.73
CA SER A 19 -21.01 4.10 4.20
C SER A 19 -21.97 3.74 3.08
N PHE A 20 -21.57 2.76 2.27
CA PHE A 20 -22.44 1.65 1.89
C PHE A 20 -21.59 0.60 1.19
N TRP A 21 -21.93 -0.67 1.43
CA TRP A 21 -21.19 -1.89 1.08
C TRP A 21 -20.09 -2.29 2.07
N LEU A 22 -20.50 -3.05 3.08
CA LEU A 22 -20.12 -4.47 3.17
C LEU A 22 -20.82 -5.13 4.37
N LEU A 23 -21.97 -5.75 4.07
CA LEU A 23 -22.47 -6.88 4.85
C LEU A 23 -22.87 -7.96 3.84
N ARG A 24 -22.27 -9.15 4.05
CA ARG A 24 -22.47 -10.45 3.38
C ARG A 24 -21.72 -10.72 2.08
N GLY A 25 -20.91 -11.78 2.14
CA GLY A 25 -20.76 -12.71 1.03
C GLY A 25 -19.32 -12.93 0.59
N THR A 26 -18.64 -13.85 1.27
CA THR A 26 -17.44 -14.53 0.76
C THR A 26 -17.77 -15.22 -0.56
N ARG A 27 -17.46 -14.57 -1.68
CA ARG A 27 -17.16 -15.22 -2.95
C ARG A 27 -15.83 -14.68 -3.42
N SER A 28 -14.83 -15.56 -3.38
CA SER A 28 -13.55 -15.39 -4.04
C SER A 28 -13.81 -15.06 -5.52
N VAL A 29 -13.66 -13.80 -5.88
CA VAL A 29 -13.67 -13.34 -7.27
C VAL A 29 -12.32 -13.79 -7.85
N SER A 30 -12.36 -14.83 -8.69
CA SER A 30 -11.16 -15.32 -9.37
C SER A 30 -10.66 -14.24 -10.32
N ARG A 31 -9.35 -14.20 -10.56
CA ARG A 31 -8.66 -13.25 -11.47
C ARG A 31 -9.27 -13.19 -12.88
N ASP A 32 -10.07 -14.19 -13.25
CA ASP A 32 -10.73 -14.35 -14.55
C ASP A 32 -12.10 -13.67 -14.68
N ASP A 33 -12.69 -13.15 -13.59
CA ASP A 33 -14.03 -12.52 -13.65
C ASP A 33 -14.01 -11.06 -14.16
N TRP A 34 -12.83 -10.46 -14.30
CA TRP A 34 -12.65 -9.09 -14.82
C TRP A 34 -12.26 -9.02 -16.31
N LEU A 35 -12.09 -10.17 -16.98
CA LEU A 35 -11.83 -10.18 -18.42
C LEU A 35 -13.15 -10.21 -19.22
N PRO A 36 -13.30 -9.37 -20.26
CA PRO A 36 -14.45 -9.46 -21.16
C PRO A 36 -14.54 -10.87 -21.76
N ARG A 37 -15.68 -11.55 -21.58
CA ARG A 37 -15.94 -12.88 -22.13
C ARG A 37 -16.05 -12.83 -23.66
N TRP A 38 -14.93 -13.00 -24.36
CA TRP A 38 -14.90 -13.16 -25.82
C TRP A 38 -15.23 -14.61 -26.21
N ARG A 39 -16.40 -14.84 -26.81
CA ARG A 39 -16.75 -16.15 -27.38
C ARG A 39 -16.25 -16.20 -28.82
N ARG A 40 -15.27 -17.05 -29.12
CA ARG A 40 -14.82 -17.33 -30.50
C ARG A 40 -15.96 -17.98 -31.29
N HIS A 41 -16.51 -17.28 -32.27
CA HIS A 41 -17.29 -17.90 -33.35
C HIS A 41 -16.43 -17.99 -34.60
N ARG A 42 -16.55 -19.15 -35.25
CA ARG A 42 -15.90 -19.56 -36.49
C ARG A 42 -16.32 -18.63 -37.65
N THR A 43 -15.63 -17.49 -37.80
CA THR A 43 -15.42 -16.68 -39.01
C THR A 43 -14.72 -15.40 -38.56
N GLY A 44 -13.42 -15.29 -38.83
CA GLY A 44 -12.52 -14.30 -38.23
C GLY A 44 -12.81 -12.84 -38.59
N GLN A 45 -13.62 -12.16 -37.77
CA GLN A 45 -13.64 -10.70 -37.66
C GLN A 45 -13.95 -10.29 -36.22
N LEU A 46 -13.01 -9.61 -35.56
CA LEU A 46 -13.17 -9.03 -34.23
C LEU A 46 -14.02 -7.76 -34.35
N ARG A 47 -15.16 -7.71 -33.67
CA ARG A 47 -15.91 -6.48 -33.46
C ARG A 47 -16.26 -6.36 -31.98
N GLU A 48 -15.85 -5.25 -31.37
CA GLU A 48 -16.25 -4.89 -30.01
C GLU A 48 -17.77 -4.89 -29.88
N ARG A 49 -18.27 -5.47 -28.78
CA ARG A 49 -19.61 -5.18 -28.28
C ARG A 49 -19.62 -3.74 -27.78
N SER A 50 -19.78 -2.80 -28.72
CA SER A 50 -20.34 -1.49 -28.39
C SER A 50 -21.73 -1.75 -27.81
N GLY A 51 -21.86 -1.57 -26.49
CA GLY A 51 -23.15 -1.44 -25.83
C GLY A 51 -23.84 -0.20 -26.39
N ARG A 52 -24.48 -0.35 -27.55
CA ARG A 52 -25.36 0.68 -28.11
C ARG A 52 -26.57 0.78 -27.19
N LEU A 53 -26.50 1.73 -26.26
CA LEU A 53 -27.70 2.43 -25.82
C LEU A 53 -28.43 2.87 -27.09
N ARG A 54 -29.57 2.23 -27.36
CA ARG A 54 -30.45 2.60 -28.46
C ARG A 54 -31.04 3.97 -28.11
N ILE A 55 -30.33 5.03 -28.50
CA ILE A 55 -30.97 6.33 -28.72
C ILE A 55 -31.93 6.13 -29.89
N PRO A 56 -33.22 6.46 -29.77
CA PRO A 56 -34.16 6.35 -30.89
C PRO A 56 -33.64 7.22 -32.04
N ARG A 57 -33.19 6.59 -33.12
CA ARG A 57 -33.04 7.28 -34.40
C ARG A 57 -34.45 7.71 -34.80
N LEU A 58 -34.74 9.00 -34.68
CA LEU A 58 -35.83 9.62 -35.44
C LEU A 58 -35.47 9.45 -36.92
N LEU A 59 -36.00 8.39 -37.50
CA LEU A 59 -35.95 8.10 -38.92
C LEU A 59 -36.80 9.17 -39.59
N SER A 60 -36.16 10.22 -40.11
CA SER A 60 -36.85 11.14 -41.03
C SER A 60 -37.15 10.37 -42.30
N ILE A 61 -38.38 9.88 -42.40
CA ILE A 61 -38.94 9.38 -43.66
C ILE A 61 -39.07 10.61 -44.57
N VAL A 62 -38.09 10.78 -45.46
CA VAL A 62 -38.28 11.61 -46.65
C VAL A 62 -38.85 10.69 -47.71
N GLU A 63 -40.17 10.54 -47.69
CA GLU A 63 -40.90 10.04 -48.86
C GLU A 63 -40.87 11.14 -49.92
N CYS A 64 -39.93 11.03 -50.86
CA CYS A 64 -39.96 11.81 -52.08
C CYS A 64 -40.89 11.13 -53.08
N GLY A 65 -42.20 11.23 -52.82
CA GLY A 65 -43.24 10.83 -53.77
C GLY A 65 -43.38 11.90 -54.85
N LYS A 66 -42.71 11.71 -55.99
CA LYS A 66 -42.95 12.50 -57.20
C LYS A 66 -44.22 11.98 -57.87
N ASN A 67 -45.34 12.70 -57.75
CA ASN A 67 -46.46 12.60 -58.68
C ASN A 67 -46.72 13.99 -59.25
N TYR A 68 -46.13 14.25 -60.41
CA TYR A 68 -46.62 15.31 -61.29
C TYR A 68 -47.52 14.64 -62.32
N GLU A 69 -48.84 14.74 -62.13
CA GLU A 69 -49.76 14.60 -63.26
C GLU A 69 -49.62 15.84 -64.15
N PRO A 70 -49.51 15.69 -65.49
CA PRO A 70 -49.58 16.82 -66.39
C PRO A 70 -51.04 17.17 -66.62
N VAL A 71 -51.59 18.08 -65.82
CA VAL A 71 -52.88 18.72 -66.11
C VAL A 71 -52.65 19.74 -67.23
N ILE A 72 -52.88 19.32 -68.48
CA ILE A 72 -53.02 20.24 -69.61
C ILE A 72 -54.51 20.46 -69.83
N SER A 73 -55.04 21.53 -69.22
CA SER A 73 -56.36 22.06 -69.58
C SER A 73 -56.20 22.94 -70.81
N HIS A 74 -56.60 22.43 -71.97
CA HIS A 74 -56.72 23.23 -73.19
C HIS A 74 -58.03 24.03 -73.15
N GLN A 75 -58.03 25.18 -72.50
CA GLN A 75 -59.05 26.20 -72.73
C GLN A 75 -58.63 27.05 -73.92
N VAL A 76 -59.41 26.95 -75.01
CA VAL A 76 -59.27 27.75 -76.22
C VAL A 76 -59.62 29.21 -75.87
N ILE A 77 -58.60 30.07 -75.84
CA ILE A 77 -58.74 31.52 -75.74
C ILE A 77 -58.78 32.07 -77.18
N PRO A 78 -59.67 33.02 -77.52
CA PRO A 78 -59.74 33.59 -78.86
C PRO A 78 -58.44 34.35 -79.20
N ASP A 79 -58.11 34.37 -80.49
CA ASP A 79 -56.88 34.91 -81.10
C ASP A 79 -56.59 36.38 -80.70
N LEU A 80 -55.98 36.57 -79.53
CA LEU A 80 -55.21 37.76 -79.20
C LEU A 80 -53.78 37.51 -79.70
N ASN A 81 -53.31 38.36 -80.63
CA ASN A 81 -51.96 38.40 -81.23
C ASN A 81 -50.95 37.41 -80.62
N LYS A 82 -50.65 36.33 -81.33
CA LYS A 82 -49.69 35.28 -80.90
C LYS A 82 -48.38 35.84 -80.34
N GLU A 83 -47.93 36.98 -80.82
CA GLU A 83 -46.74 37.71 -80.35
C GLU A 83 -46.86 38.20 -78.90
N THR A 84 -48.02 38.70 -78.46
CA THR A 84 -48.21 39.15 -77.06
C THR A 84 -48.28 37.97 -76.09
N SER A 85 -48.86 36.84 -76.52
CA SER A 85 -48.82 35.58 -75.76
C SER A 85 -47.40 35.03 -75.64
N VAL A 86 -46.60 35.08 -76.71
CA VAL A 86 -45.20 34.63 -76.68
C VAL A 86 -44.37 35.50 -75.74
N ALA A 87 -44.55 36.83 -75.76
CA ALA A 87 -43.84 37.74 -74.86
C ALA A 87 -44.21 37.50 -73.38
N TYR A 88 -45.48 37.22 -73.08
CA TYR A 88 -45.92 36.89 -71.72
C TYR A 88 -45.25 35.60 -71.20
N LEU A 89 -45.27 34.54 -72.00
CA LEU A 89 -44.65 33.26 -71.64
C LEU A 89 -43.13 33.36 -71.47
N GLN A 90 -42.46 34.18 -72.28
CA GLN A 90 -41.03 34.46 -72.11
C GLN A 90 -40.74 35.15 -70.78
N LYS A 91 -41.54 36.15 -70.41
CA LYS A 91 -41.40 36.86 -69.13
C LYS A 91 -41.64 35.91 -67.95
N GLU A 92 -42.62 35.03 -68.06
CA GLU A 92 -42.91 34.02 -67.03
C GLU A 92 -41.74 33.00 -66.90
N LEU A 93 -41.18 32.55 -68.03
CA LEU A 93 -39.98 31.72 -68.05
C LEU A 93 -38.77 32.40 -67.40
N GLU A 94 -38.57 33.70 -67.64
CA GLU A 94 -37.51 34.48 -67.02
C GLU A 94 -37.70 34.59 -65.50
N ILE A 95 -38.92 34.86 -65.04
CA ILE A 95 -39.27 34.87 -63.61
C ILE A 95 -38.99 33.50 -62.99
N LEU A 96 -39.42 32.42 -63.64
CA LEU A 96 -39.21 31.06 -63.15
C LEU A 96 -37.72 30.71 -63.10
N ARG A 97 -36.92 31.06 -64.11
CA ARG A 97 -35.46 30.88 -64.11
C ARG A 97 -34.80 31.62 -62.96
N ALA A 98 -35.14 32.90 -62.77
CA ALA A 98 -34.61 33.70 -61.66
C ALA A 98 -35.03 33.17 -60.28
N SER A 99 -36.23 32.60 -60.16
CA SER A 99 -36.67 31.94 -58.93
C SER A 99 -35.89 30.65 -58.66
N ASN A 100 -35.63 29.85 -59.69
CA ASN A 100 -34.92 28.58 -59.58
C ASN A 100 -33.46 28.81 -59.19
N THR A 101 -32.77 29.77 -59.80
CA THR A 101 -31.40 30.14 -59.41
C THR A 101 -31.33 30.59 -57.95
N LYS A 102 -32.26 31.44 -57.50
CA LYS A 102 -32.37 31.84 -56.08
C LYS A 102 -32.60 30.65 -55.15
N LEU A 103 -33.44 29.68 -55.55
CA LEU A 103 -33.70 28.48 -54.76
C LEU A 103 -32.46 27.56 -54.70
N GLN A 104 -31.72 27.42 -55.80
CA GLN A 104 -30.47 26.66 -55.84
C GLN A 104 -29.40 27.27 -54.92
N GLU A 105 -29.27 28.59 -54.89
CA GLU A 105 -28.35 29.27 -53.97
C GLU A 105 -28.74 29.06 -52.51
N LYS A 106 -30.04 29.16 -52.18
CA LYS A 106 -30.54 28.89 -50.82
C LYS A 106 -30.26 27.44 -50.41
N LEU A 107 -30.53 26.49 -51.30
CA LEU A 107 -30.24 25.08 -51.06
C LEU A 107 -28.75 24.85 -50.80
N ALA A 108 -27.86 25.45 -51.60
CA ALA A 108 -26.42 25.34 -51.42
C ALA A 108 -25.94 25.94 -50.09
N LYS A 109 -26.54 27.05 -49.65
CA LYS A 109 -26.26 27.68 -48.35
C LYS A 109 -26.69 26.80 -47.18
N GLU A 110 -27.92 26.28 -47.21
CA GLU A 110 -28.45 25.37 -46.19
C GLU A 110 -27.66 24.05 -46.12
N ASP A 111 -27.27 23.48 -47.26
CA ASP A 111 -26.43 22.28 -47.29
C ASP A 111 -25.06 22.50 -46.67
N LYS A 112 -24.45 23.67 -46.90
CA LYS A 112 -23.17 24.03 -46.27
C LYS A 112 -23.34 24.18 -44.76
N GLU A 113 -24.40 24.83 -44.31
CA GLU A 113 -24.68 25.02 -42.89
C GLU A 113 -24.98 23.70 -42.18
N LYS A 114 -25.79 22.82 -42.80
CA LYS A 114 -26.05 21.47 -42.31
C LYS A 114 -24.77 20.65 -42.14
N ARG A 115 -23.86 20.70 -43.12
CA ARG A 115 -22.55 20.02 -43.03
C ARG A 115 -21.72 20.59 -41.88
N ARG A 116 -21.70 21.92 -41.72
CA ARG A 116 -20.99 22.59 -40.62
C ARG A 116 -21.52 22.16 -39.24
N LEU A 117 -22.84 22.17 -39.05
CA LEU A 117 -23.47 21.75 -37.80
C LEU A 117 -23.24 20.28 -37.51
N LYS A 118 -23.31 19.42 -38.53
CA LYS A 118 -23.00 17.98 -38.40
C LYS A 118 -21.58 17.74 -37.92
N LEU A 119 -20.59 18.42 -38.52
CA LEU A 119 -19.19 18.33 -38.07
C LEU A 119 -19.01 18.83 -36.64
N LYS A 120 -19.66 19.94 -36.26
CA LYS A 120 -19.60 20.46 -34.89
C LYS A 120 -20.15 19.45 -33.87
N LEU A 121 -21.26 18.79 -34.21
CA LEU A 121 -21.86 17.77 -33.35
C LEU A 121 -20.95 16.54 -33.22
N GLU A 122 -20.40 16.03 -34.32
CA GLU A 122 -19.45 14.90 -34.30
C GLU A 122 -18.21 15.22 -33.45
N LEU A 123 -17.68 16.46 -33.54
CA LEU A 123 -16.55 16.89 -32.70
C LEU A 123 -16.91 16.95 -31.21
N GLN A 124 -18.11 17.43 -30.86
CA GLN A 124 -18.58 17.47 -29.47
C GLN A 124 -18.80 16.05 -28.91
N GLU A 125 -19.38 15.15 -29.70
CA GLU A 125 -19.53 13.74 -29.32
C GLU A 125 -18.17 13.09 -29.07
N LYS A 126 -17.18 13.31 -29.94
CA LYS A 126 -15.83 12.77 -29.78
C LYS A 126 -15.11 13.34 -28.56
N ALA A 127 -15.28 14.63 -28.26
CA ALA A 127 -14.72 15.24 -27.07
C ALA A 127 -15.34 14.66 -25.79
N ALA A 128 -16.66 14.46 -25.76
CA ALA A 128 -17.34 13.85 -24.62
C ALA A 128 -16.96 12.37 -24.44
N GLU A 129 -16.84 11.60 -25.53
CA GLU A 129 -16.34 10.22 -25.49
C GLU A 129 -14.92 10.14 -24.92
N ALA A 130 -14.04 11.07 -25.30
CA ALA A 130 -12.67 11.13 -24.80
C ALA A 130 -12.61 11.47 -23.29
N ASP A 131 -13.36 12.47 -22.83
CA ASP A 131 -13.44 12.85 -21.41
C ASP A 131 -13.99 11.72 -20.54
N ILE A 132 -15.01 10.98 -21.02
CA ILE A 132 -15.51 9.80 -20.33
C ILE A 132 -14.45 8.70 -20.27
N ALA A 133 -13.74 8.44 -21.38
CA ALA A 133 -12.70 7.42 -21.43
C ALA A 133 -11.53 7.75 -20.49
N GLU A 134 -11.10 9.01 -20.44
CA GLU A 134 -10.04 9.50 -19.54
C GLU A 134 -10.42 9.29 -18.08
N ARG A 135 -11.61 9.76 -17.67
CA ARG A 135 -12.11 9.58 -16.29
C ARG A 135 -12.25 8.11 -15.92
N THR A 136 -12.70 7.28 -16.87
CA THR A 136 -12.84 5.84 -16.64
C THR A 136 -11.48 5.18 -16.48
N ALA A 137 -10.48 5.55 -17.30
CA ALA A 137 -9.12 5.03 -17.17
C ALA A 137 -8.50 5.41 -15.82
N ALA A 138 -8.64 6.67 -15.40
CA ALA A 138 -8.15 7.14 -14.10
C ALA A 138 -8.78 6.35 -12.93
N LEU A 139 -10.10 6.14 -12.95
CA LEU A 139 -10.78 5.34 -11.92
C LEU A 139 -10.30 3.87 -11.89
N VAL A 140 -10.03 3.27 -13.05
CA VAL A 140 -9.50 1.90 -13.12
C VAL A 140 -8.10 1.82 -12.52
N GLU A 141 -7.25 2.81 -12.78
CA GLU A 141 -5.91 2.90 -12.19
C GLU A 141 -5.97 3.08 -10.67
N GLU A 142 -6.85 3.95 -10.16
CA GLU A 142 -7.06 4.13 -8.72
C GLU A 142 -7.52 2.85 -8.02
N VAL A 143 -8.48 2.13 -8.61
CA VAL A 143 -8.96 0.85 -8.08
C VAL A 143 -7.84 -0.19 -8.06
N TYR A 144 -7.03 -0.26 -9.12
CA TYR A 144 -5.90 -1.17 -9.20
C TYR A 144 -4.85 -0.85 -8.12
N PHE A 145 -4.53 0.44 -7.95
CA PHE A 145 -3.59 0.90 -6.93
C PHE A 145 -4.08 0.56 -5.52
N ALA A 146 -5.34 0.88 -5.19
CA ALA A 146 -5.94 0.58 -3.90
C ALA A 146 -6.04 -0.93 -3.61
N GLN A 147 -6.23 -1.76 -4.66
CA GLN A 147 -6.17 -3.22 -4.52
C GLN A 147 -4.77 -3.70 -4.18
N ARG A 148 -3.75 -3.18 -4.87
CA ARG A 148 -2.36 -3.52 -4.60
C ARG A 148 -1.95 -3.15 -3.16
N GLU A 149 -2.29 -1.95 -2.69
CA GLU A 149 -2.00 -1.53 -1.32
C GLU A 149 -2.70 -2.43 -0.30
N ARG A 150 -3.94 -2.84 -0.57
CA ARG A 150 -4.67 -3.80 0.28
C ARG A 150 -3.95 -5.14 0.36
N ASP A 151 -3.52 -5.69 -0.77
CA ASP A 151 -2.84 -6.98 -0.83
C ASP A 151 -1.47 -6.92 -0.12
N GLU A 152 -0.71 -5.84 -0.32
CA GLU A 152 0.55 -5.59 0.40
C GLU A 152 0.31 -5.50 1.91
N ALA A 153 -0.71 -4.78 2.37
CA ALA A 153 -1.06 -4.68 3.79
C ALA A 153 -1.49 -6.02 4.40
N ILE A 154 -2.23 -6.84 3.66
CA ILE A 154 -2.62 -8.20 4.08
C ILE A 154 -1.38 -9.08 4.22
N MET A 155 -0.48 -9.06 3.24
CA MET A 155 0.76 -9.82 3.28
C MET A 155 1.64 -9.43 4.47
N CYS A 156 1.80 -8.12 4.74
CA CYS A 156 2.53 -7.64 5.92
C CYS A 156 1.91 -8.14 7.23
N ARG A 157 0.57 -8.11 7.36
CA ARG A 157 -0.14 -8.62 8.55
C ARG A 157 0.06 -10.13 8.74
N LEU A 158 -0.02 -10.89 7.66
CA LEU A 158 0.23 -12.33 7.70
C LEU A 158 1.66 -12.66 8.11
N GLN A 159 2.65 -11.94 7.56
CA GLN A 159 4.05 -12.09 7.93
C GLN A 159 4.30 -11.77 9.41
N LEU A 160 3.66 -10.71 9.93
CA LEU A 160 3.76 -10.36 11.35
C LEU A 160 3.18 -11.48 12.23
N ALA A 161 1.99 -11.98 11.91
CA ALA A 161 1.38 -13.07 12.67
C ALA A 161 2.23 -14.36 12.65
N LEU A 162 2.88 -14.66 11.52
CA LEU A 162 3.82 -15.78 11.43
C LEU A 162 5.04 -15.56 12.33
N LYS A 163 5.61 -14.35 12.31
CA LYS A 163 6.75 -13.99 13.15
C LYS A 163 6.40 -14.08 14.65
N GLU A 164 5.27 -13.52 15.06
CA GLU A 164 4.78 -13.59 16.45
C GLU A 164 4.54 -15.04 16.89
N ARG A 165 3.98 -15.89 16.02
CA ARG A 165 3.82 -17.32 16.28
C ARG A 165 5.17 -18.00 16.45
N ASP A 166 6.13 -17.72 15.58
CA ASP A 166 7.45 -18.35 15.63
C ASP A 166 8.23 -17.92 16.88
N GLU A 167 8.10 -16.65 17.28
CA GLU A 167 8.63 -16.11 18.55
C GLU A 167 7.97 -16.80 19.76
N ALA A 168 6.65 -16.98 19.77
CA ALA A 168 5.95 -17.69 20.83
C ALA A 168 6.38 -19.17 20.91
N ILE A 169 6.53 -19.85 19.77
CA ILE A 169 7.04 -21.22 19.70
C ILE A 169 8.47 -21.30 20.25
N ALA A 170 9.34 -20.34 19.88
CA ALA A 170 10.71 -20.28 20.39
C ALA A 170 10.74 -20.09 21.91
N HIS A 171 9.88 -19.22 22.45
CA HIS A 171 9.75 -18.99 23.87
C HIS A 171 9.29 -20.25 24.62
N VAL A 172 8.26 -20.94 24.13
CA VAL A 172 7.78 -22.20 24.72
C VAL A 172 8.89 -23.26 24.71
N LYS A 173 9.58 -23.45 23.59
CA LYS A 173 10.70 -24.39 23.50
C LYS A 173 11.82 -24.07 24.50
N HIS A 174 12.15 -22.78 24.66
CA HIS A 174 13.14 -22.36 25.65
C HIS A 174 12.69 -22.70 27.08
N MET A 175 11.43 -22.40 27.43
CA MET A 175 10.86 -22.77 28.74
C MET A 175 10.85 -24.28 28.95
N GLU A 176 10.46 -25.08 27.95
CA GLU A 176 10.51 -26.53 28.01
C GLU A 176 11.93 -27.06 28.25
N MET A 177 12.94 -26.47 27.61
CA MET A 177 14.34 -26.80 27.87
C MET A 177 14.75 -26.44 29.29
N SER A 178 14.39 -25.24 29.78
CA SER A 178 14.65 -24.84 31.17
C SER A 178 13.96 -25.76 32.18
N LEU A 179 12.71 -26.16 31.93
CA LEU A 179 11.97 -27.09 32.77
C LEU A 179 12.60 -28.49 32.78
N LYS A 180 13.03 -29.01 31.63
CA LYS A 180 13.77 -30.29 31.57
C LYS A 180 15.09 -30.24 32.36
N MET A 181 15.76 -29.09 32.38
CA MET A 181 16.95 -28.89 33.22
C MET A 181 16.61 -28.87 34.71
N LEU A 182 15.44 -28.34 35.09
CA LEU A 182 14.94 -28.32 36.47
C LEU A 182 14.39 -29.67 36.94
N GLU A 183 13.75 -30.46 36.06
CA GLU A 183 13.22 -31.80 36.38
C GLU A 183 14.34 -32.80 36.75
N ASN A 184 15.58 -32.52 36.34
CA ASN A 184 16.77 -33.26 36.77
C ASN A 184 17.27 -32.87 38.18
N ILE A 185 16.65 -31.88 38.84
CA ILE A 185 16.94 -31.50 40.22
C ILE A 185 15.78 -32.02 41.07
N ASN A 186 15.88 -33.27 41.51
CA ASN A 186 14.98 -33.81 42.53
C ASN A 186 15.13 -32.98 43.83
N PRO A 187 14.14 -32.16 44.23
CA PRO A 187 14.29 -31.29 45.40
C PRO A 187 14.32 -32.08 46.71
N GLU A 188 13.76 -33.31 46.72
CA GLU A 188 13.71 -34.15 47.92
C GLU A 188 15.06 -34.77 48.28
N GLU A 189 16.00 -34.85 47.32
CA GLU A 189 17.36 -35.42 47.53
C GLU A 189 18.44 -34.35 47.79
N ASN A 190 18.16 -33.07 47.57
CA ASN A 190 19.16 -31.99 47.63
C ASN A 190 19.21 -31.27 49.00
N ASP A 191 18.11 -31.27 49.77
CA ASP A 191 18.05 -30.64 51.12
C ASP A 191 18.32 -31.62 52.27
N MET A 192 18.45 -32.93 51.98
CA MET A 192 18.78 -33.91 53.00
C MET A 192 20.22 -33.75 53.47
N THR A 193 20.39 -33.65 54.78
CA THR A 193 21.74 -33.64 55.35
C THR A 193 22.42 -34.99 55.11
N LEU A 194 23.75 -34.99 55.00
CA LEU A 194 24.52 -36.24 54.89
C LEU A 194 24.18 -37.23 56.02
N GLN A 195 23.85 -36.70 57.19
CA GLN A 195 23.43 -37.47 58.36
C GLN A 195 22.06 -38.15 58.17
N GLU A 196 21.09 -37.47 57.57
CA GLU A 196 19.79 -38.07 57.21
C GLU A 196 19.93 -39.18 56.18
N LEU A 197 20.78 -38.99 55.16
CA LEU A 197 21.05 -40.01 54.15
C LEU A 197 21.71 -41.26 54.76
N LEU A 198 22.67 -41.07 55.67
CA LEU A 198 23.31 -42.17 56.39
C LEU A 198 22.32 -42.91 57.30
N ASN A 199 21.45 -42.18 58.01
CA ASN A 199 20.39 -42.77 58.83
C ASN A 199 19.40 -43.59 57.98
N ARG A 200 19.07 -43.12 56.76
CA ARG A 200 18.22 -43.86 55.81
C ARG A 200 18.88 -45.13 55.29
N ILE A 201 20.19 -45.12 55.03
CA ILE A 201 20.94 -46.34 54.66
C ILE A 201 20.96 -47.33 55.83
N ASN A 202 21.22 -46.84 57.05
CA ASN A 202 21.29 -47.67 58.25
C ASN A 202 19.95 -48.35 58.57
N ASN A 203 18.84 -47.72 58.19
CA ASN A 203 17.48 -48.23 58.42
C ASN A 203 16.83 -48.80 57.14
N ALA A 204 17.58 -49.05 56.06
CA ALA A 204 17.02 -49.55 54.82
C ALA A 204 16.83 -51.07 54.82
N ASP A 205 15.59 -51.52 54.64
CA ASP A 205 15.24 -52.96 54.62
C ASP A 205 15.55 -53.67 53.29
N THR A 206 15.98 -52.93 52.26
CA THR A 206 16.26 -53.48 50.93
C THR A 206 17.56 -52.96 50.32
N GLY A 207 18.26 -53.82 49.58
CA GLY A 207 19.49 -53.44 48.86
C GLY A 207 19.29 -52.35 47.82
N ILE A 208 18.10 -52.26 47.23
CA ILE A 208 17.73 -51.21 46.26
C ILE A 208 17.65 -49.84 46.95
N ALA A 209 17.08 -49.77 48.16
CA ALA A 209 17.04 -48.54 48.95
C ALA A 209 18.43 -48.09 49.40
N ILE A 210 19.31 -49.03 49.77
CA ILE A 210 20.72 -48.75 50.07
C ILE A 210 21.42 -48.17 48.85
N GLN A 211 21.25 -48.76 47.67
CA GLN A 211 21.88 -48.30 46.44
C GLN A 211 21.41 -46.89 46.04
N LYS A 212 20.10 -46.62 46.12
CA LYS A 212 19.54 -45.31 45.80
C LYS A 212 20.08 -44.22 46.72
N ASN A 213 20.04 -44.43 48.05
CA ASN A 213 20.59 -43.46 49.00
C ASN A 213 22.12 -43.33 48.87
N GLY A 214 22.83 -44.43 48.55
CA GLY A 214 24.27 -44.40 48.29
C GLY A 214 24.64 -43.54 47.07
N ALA A 215 23.85 -43.59 45.99
CA ALA A 215 24.06 -42.75 44.82
C ALA A 215 23.89 -41.26 45.14
N VAL A 216 22.89 -40.91 45.95
CA VAL A 216 22.65 -39.53 46.41
C VAL A 216 23.84 -39.04 47.26
N ILE A 217 24.35 -39.85 48.20
CA ILE A 217 25.52 -39.47 49.02
C ILE A 217 26.75 -39.18 48.15
N VAL A 218 27.03 -40.03 47.16
CA VAL A 218 28.18 -39.84 46.26
C VAL A 218 28.05 -38.53 45.49
N ASP A 219 26.85 -38.23 44.98
CA ASP A 219 26.55 -36.99 44.27
C ASP A 219 26.68 -35.75 45.19
N THR A 220 26.14 -35.77 46.41
CA THR A 220 26.27 -34.68 47.39
C THR A 220 27.73 -34.40 47.76
N ILE A 221 28.55 -35.46 47.94
CA ILE A 221 29.99 -35.32 48.22
C ILE A 221 30.70 -34.69 47.02
N TYR A 222 30.40 -35.15 45.81
CA TYR A 222 30.99 -34.62 44.59
C TYR A 222 30.66 -33.14 44.41
N LYS A 223 29.37 -32.76 44.51
CA LYS A 223 28.91 -31.37 44.44
C LYS A 223 29.58 -30.49 45.48
N THR A 224 29.68 -30.93 46.73
CA THR A 224 30.34 -30.18 47.82
C THR A 224 31.83 -29.96 47.52
N LYS A 225 32.52 -30.96 46.96
CA LYS A 225 33.93 -30.83 46.55
C LYS A 225 34.10 -29.84 45.41
N GLU A 226 33.24 -29.89 44.39
CA GLU A 226 33.29 -28.95 43.26
C GLU A 226 32.93 -27.53 43.68
N CYS A 227 31.90 -27.33 44.51
CA CYS A 227 31.57 -26.02 45.08
C CYS A 227 32.75 -25.43 45.85
N ARG A 228 33.46 -26.23 46.66
CA ARG A 228 34.65 -25.77 47.38
C ARG A 228 35.75 -25.31 46.43
N LYS A 229 36.06 -26.09 45.39
CA LYS A 229 37.06 -25.71 44.38
C LYS A 229 36.68 -24.40 43.68
N ARG A 230 35.41 -24.24 43.31
CA ARG A 230 34.90 -23.02 42.68
C ARG A 230 35.06 -21.81 43.59
N ILE A 231 34.64 -21.91 44.86
CA ILE A 231 34.80 -20.83 45.85
C ILE A 231 36.28 -20.47 46.01
N THR A 232 37.16 -21.45 46.18
CA THR A 232 38.60 -21.19 46.30
C THR A 232 39.16 -20.50 45.04
N ALA A 233 38.72 -20.88 43.84
CA ALA A 233 39.14 -20.22 42.61
C ALA A 233 38.63 -18.77 42.55
N GLU A 234 37.37 -18.52 42.92
CA GLU A 234 36.77 -17.18 42.98
C GLU A 234 37.48 -16.30 44.02
N GLU A 235 37.77 -16.83 45.21
CA GLU A 235 38.56 -16.15 46.26
C GLU A 235 39.97 -15.81 45.76
N MET A 236 40.64 -16.74 45.09
CA MET A 236 41.96 -16.50 44.51
C MET A 236 41.91 -15.42 43.42
N SER A 237 40.89 -15.44 42.55
CA SER A 237 40.67 -14.41 41.55
C SER A 237 40.45 -13.04 42.17
N ALA A 238 39.60 -12.93 43.20
CA ALA A 238 39.34 -11.68 43.90
C ALA A 238 40.61 -11.10 44.55
N VAL A 239 41.44 -11.95 45.18
CA VAL A 239 42.73 -11.54 45.76
C VAL A 239 43.69 -11.03 44.69
N LEU A 240 43.72 -11.67 43.51
CA LEU A 240 44.55 -11.22 42.39
C LEU A 240 44.08 -9.88 41.84
N GLU A 241 42.77 -9.67 41.70
CA GLU A 241 42.18 -8.40 41.25
C GLU A 241 42.49 -7.25 42.23
N GLU A 242 42.38 -7.49 43.54
CA GLU A 242 42.73 -6.49 44.56
C GLU A 242 44.22 -6.12 44.50
N ARG A 243 45.10 -7.12 44.34
CA ARG A 243 46.54 -6.90 44.14
C ARG A 243 46.80 -6.05 42.90
N ASP A 244 46.18 -6.37 41.77
CA ASP A 244 46.42 -5.67 40.51
C ASP A 244 45.86 -4.24 40.53
N ALA A 245 44.76 -4.01 41.25
CA ALA A 245 44.23 -2.67 41.52
C ALA A 245 45.21 -1.84 42.38
N ALA A 246 45.78 -2.43 43.44
CA ALA A 246 46.77 -1.77 44.28
C ALA A 246 48.08 -1.44 43.51
N LEU A 247 48.55 -2.36 42.68
CA LEU A 247 49.70 -2.11 41.80
C LEU A 247 49.42 -1.00 40.80
N SER A 248 48.21 -0.96 40.22
CA SER A 248 47.80 0.10 39.31
C SER A 248 47.81 1.47 40.00
N GLN A 249 47.32 1.56 41.24
CA GLN A 249 47.39 2.80 42.04
C GLN A 249 48.84 3.23 42.27
N LEU A 250 49.71 2.32 42.70
CA LEU A 250 51.14 2.60 42.93
C LEU A 250 51.83 3.11 41.65
N THR A 251 51.55 2.49 40.50
CA THR A 251 52.12 2.92 39.22
C THR A 251 51.62 4.29 38.77
N ALA A 252 50.35 4.61 39.03
CA ALA A 252 49.78 5.93 38.76
C ALA A 252 50.41 7.02 39.65
N GLU A 253 50.56 6.74 40.95
CA GLU A 253 51.26 7.63 41.88
C GLU A 253 52.72 7.85 41.48
N PHE A 254 53.44 6.78 41.11
CA PHE A 254 54.81 6.89 40.62
C PHE A 254 54.91 7.76 39.36
N SER A 255 54.00 7.57 38.41
CA SER A 255 53.93 8.36 37.18
C SER A 255 53.64 9.84 37.47
N ASN A 256 52.71 10.13 38.40
CA ASN A 256 52.43 11.49 38.86
C ASN A 256 53.64 12.15 39.50
N ILE A 257 54.36 11.46 40.38
CA ILE A 257 55.61 11.96 40.98
C ILE A 257 56.64 12.27 39.90
N GLN A 258 56.78 11.40 38.89
CA GLN A 258 57.73 11.63 37.80
C GLN A 258 57.35 12.85 36.94
N CYS A 259 56.06 13.08 36.67
CA CYS A 259 55.56 14.28 36.01
C CYS A 259 55.85 15.56 36.82
N ILE A 260 55.59 15.54 38.13
CA ILE A 260 55.88 16.67 39.02
C ILE A 260 57.38 16.99 39.02
N LYS A 261 58.24 15.96 39.12
CA LYS A 261 59.71 16.15 39.04
C LYS A 261 60.14 16.79 37.72
N ARG A 262 59.60 16.32 36.58
CA ARG A 262 59.90 16.92 35.26
C ARG A 262 59.50 18.39 35.19
N ASN A 263 58.33 18.74 35.73
CA ASN A 263 57.84 20.12 35.72
C ASN A 263 58.67 21.05 36.62
N GLN A 264 59.20 20.54 37.74
CA GLN A 264 60.12 21.30 38.62
C GLN A 264 61.50 21.50 37.99
N THR A 265 62.01 20.55 37.22
CA THR A 265 63.27 20.72 36.48
C THR A 265 63.15 21.61 35.24
N ALA A 266 61.92 21.96 34.83
CA ALA A 266 61.64 22.74 33.62
C ALA A 266 61.33 24.23 33.88
N THR A 267 61.41 24.72 35.12
CA THR A 267 61.29 26.17 35.40
C THR A 267 62.56 26.90 34.95
N PRO A 268 62.49 27.83 33.96
CA PRO A 268 63.62 28.66 33.59
C PRO A 268 63.84 29.73 34.66
N PHE A 269 65.09 29.91 35.08
CA PHE A 269 65.55 31.10 35.80
C PHE A 269 65.11 32.36 35.03
N GLN A 270 64.13 33.08 35.56
CA GLN A 270 63.86 34.47 35.21
C GLN A 270 63.86 35.31 36.47
N LEU A 271 64.35 36.55 36.31
CA LEU A 271 64.55 37.64 37.28
C LEU A 271 65.94 37.59 37.93
N HIS A 272 66.72 38.67 37.99
CA HIS A 272 66.54 40.08 37.59
C HIS A 272 67.94 40.71 37.68
N GLN A 273 68.28 41.66 36.81
CA GLN A 273 69.47 42.49 37.03
C GLN A 273 69.24 43.39 38.25
N PRO A 274 70.24 43.61 39.14
CA PRO A 274 70.12 44.57 40.22
C PRO A 274 70.55 45.97 39.76
N GLY A 275 69.77 46.97 40.13
CA GLY A 275 70.18 48.37 40.18
C GLY A 275 70.52 48.77 41.62
N ASN A 276 71.56 49.60 41.73
CA ASN A 276 72.15 50.30 42.89
C ASN A 276 72.87 49.48 43.96
#